data_AF-A0A528D6R6-F1
#
_entry.id   AF-A0A528D6R6-F1
#
_cell.length_a   1.000
_cell.length_b   1.000
_cell.length_c   1.000
_cell.angle_alpha   90.00
_cell.angle_beta   90.00
_cell.angle_gamma   90.00
#
_symmetry.space_group_name_H-M   'P 1'
#
loop_
_entity.id
_entity.type
_entity.pdbx_description
1 polymer ?
#
loop_
_entity_poly.entity_id
_entity_poly.type
_entity_poly.pdbx_seq_one_letter_code
_entity_poly.pdbx_strand_id
1 'polypeptide(L)'
;MGIPRLRAYSGPAILSYGFRPFFFLGALHAGLSVMLWLPMYAGELDAHSAFVPVDWHVHEMLFGYLPAIATGFLLTAIPNWTGRLPVQGPPLLALVILWIAGRAAVFFSANIGWEAAAVIDVAFLLAVTAAAAREIVVGRNWRNLKVLLPLAVLACANGAFHVEAHLQGTSDISRRL
;
A
#
# COMPACT_ATOMS: atom_id res chain seq x y z
N MET A 1 5.37 -6.13 36.61
CA MET A 1 5.21 -4.85 35.88
C MET A 1 5.57 -5.13 34.43
N GLY A 2 4.62 -5.05 33.50
CA GLY A 2 4.89 -5.35 32.08
C GLY A 2 5.88 -4.33 31.52
N ILE A 3 6.98 -4.79 30.93
CA ILE A 3 7.95 -3.93 30.25
C ILE A 3 7.18 -3.12 29.20
N PRO A 4 7.22 -1.77 29.22
CA PRO A 4 6.52 -0.96 28.23
C PRO A 4 7.01 -1.32 26.82
N ARG A 5 6.13 -1.94 26.02
CA ARG A 5 6.41 -2.35 24.63
C ARG A 5 6.28 -1.21 23.61
N LEU A 6 5.96 0.00 24.09
CA LEU A 6 5.68 1.17 23.28
C LEU A 6 6.41 2.39 23.84
N ARG A 7 6.92 3.24 22.94
CA ARG A 7 7.38 4.57 23.33
C ARG A 7 6.16 5.37 23.76
N ALA A 8 6.30 6.21 24.78
CA ALA A 8 5.26 7.17 25.12
C ALA A 8 5.02 8.08 23.91
N TYR A 9 3.80 8.03 23.35
CA TYR A 9 3.39 8.85 22.22
C TYR A 9 2.18 9.69 22.62
N SER A 10 2.33 11.01 22.54
CA SER A 10 1.31 12.00 22.94
C SER A 10 0.54 12.60 21.76
N GLY A 11 0.80 12.16 20.53
CA GLY A 11 0.10 12.64 19.33
C GLY A 11 -1.21 11.90 19.05
N PRO A 12 -1.82 12.13 17.86
CA PRO A 12 -3.12 11.56 17.49
C PRO A 12 -3.17 10.03 17.64
N ALA A 13 -4.22 9.52 18.28
CA ALA A 13 -4.35 8.09 18.59
C ALA A 13 -4.25 7.18 17.35
N ILE A 14 -4.61 7.68 16.16
CA ILE A 14 -4.50 6.96 14.89
C ILE A 14 -3.04 6.72 14.45
N LEU A 15 -2.08 7.52 14.90
CA LEU A 15 -0.65 7.37 14.58
C LEU A 15 0.16 6.66 15.67
N SER A 16 -0.53 6.12 16.68
CA SER A 16 0.12 5.43 17.80
C SER A 16 0.55 4.00 17.46
N TYR A 17 0.03 3.42 16.38
CA TYR A 17 0.38 2.06 15.98
C TYR A 17 0.05 1.81 14.50
N GLY A 18 0.91 1.07 13.79
CA GLY A 18 0.79 0.85 12.34
C GLY A 18 -0.52 0.21 11.86
N PHE A 19 -1.13 -0.72 12.60
CA PHE A 19 -2.42 -1.29 12.18
C PHE A 19 -3.55 -0.26 12.17
N ARG A 20 -3.50 0.76 13.02
CA ARG A 20 -4.63 1.70 13.22
C ARG A 20 -4.97 2.49 11.96
N PRO A 21 -4.03 3.24 11.34
CA PRO A 21 -4.34 3.99 10.14
C PRO A 21 -4.56 3.05 8.96
N PHE A 22 -3.73 2.01 8.81
CA PHE A 22 -3.77 1.17 7.61
C PHE A 22 -4.99 0.24 7.55
N PHE A 23 -5.46 -0.33 8.66
CA PHE A 23 -6.69 -1.11 8.64
C PHE A 23 -7.91 -0.22 8.47
N PHE A 24 -7.94 0.94 9.14
CA PHE A 24 -9.04 1.88 9.02
C PHE A 24 -9.16 2.44 7.60
N LEU A 25 -8.07 3.01 7.07
CA LEU A 25 -8.04 3.58 5.73
C LEU A 25 -8.16 2.51 4.66
N GLY A 26 -7.57 1.33 4.85
CA GLY A 26 -7.72 0.20 3.92
C GLY A 26 -9.17 -0.26 3.82
N ALA A 27 -9.87 -0.43 4.94
CA ALA A 27 -11.29 -0.81 4.94
C ALA A 27 -12.17 0.28 4.31
N LEU A 28 -11.91 1.55 4.65
CA LEU A 28 -12.63 2.69 4.06
C LEU A 28 -12.41 2.75 2.55
N HIS A 29 -11.17 2.59 2.10
CA HIS A 29 -10.80 2.60 0.69
C HIS A 29 -11.44 1.46 -0.07
N ALA A 30 -11.43 0.23 0.47
CA ALA A 30 -12.11 -0.89 -0.18
C ALA A 30 -13.62 -0.61 -0.40
N GLY A 31 -14.30 -0.08 0.62
CA GLY A 31 -15.70 0.32 0.50
C GLY A 31 -15.91 1.40 -0.57
N LEU A 32 -15.11 2.48 -0.52
CA LEU A 32 -15.19 3.58 -1.48
C LEU A 32 -14.86 3.14 -2.90
N SER A 33 -13.84 2.31 -3.10
CA SER A 33 -13.45 1.78 -4.41
C SER A 33 -14.57 0.98 -5.05
N VAL A 34 -15.31 0.17 -4.29
CA VAL A 34 -16.48 -0.56 -4.82
C VAL A 34 -17.61 0.42 -5.20
N MET A 35 -17.87 1.42 -4.34
CA MET A 35 -18.91 2.43 -4.62
C MET A 35 -18.59 3.29 -5.85
N LEU A 36 -17.32 3.59 -6.10
CA LEU A 36 -16.88 4.33 -7.30
C LEU A 36 -16.83 3.44 -8.54
N TRP A 37 -16.43 2.18 -8.39
CA TRP A 37 -16.26 1.28 -9.53
C TRP A 37 -17.59 0.95 -10.23
N LEU A 38 -18.68 0.73 -9.47
CA LEU A 38 -19.97 0.36 -10.06
C LEU A 38 -20.47 1.36 -11.12
N PRO A 39 -20.56 2.68 -10.84
CA PRO A 39 -20.95 3.66 -11.85
C PRO A 39 -19.89 3.83 -12.95
N MET A 40 -18.59 3.67 -12.66
CA MET A 40 -17.55 3.67 -13.69
C MET A 40 -17.71 2.50 -14.67
N TYR A 41 -18.04 1.32 -14.17
CA TYR A 41 -18.28 0.12 -14.96
C TYR A 41 -19.56 0.24 -15.80
N ALA A 42 -20.61 0.87 -15.25
CA ALA A 42 -21.86 1.15 -15.96
C ALA A 42 -21.74 2.26 -17.02
N GLY A 43 -20.62 2.99 -17.05
CA GLY A 43 -20.44 4.16 -17.93
C GLY A 43 -21.18 5.41 -17.46
N GLU A 44 -21.63 5.45 -16.20
CA GLU A 44 -22.31 6.60 -15.57
C GLU A 44 -21.32 7.60 -14.95
N LEU A 45 -20.07 7.17 -14.70
CA LEU A 45 -19.00 7.99 -14.16
C LEU A 45 -17.73 7.82 -14.99
N ASP A 46 -17.16 8.93 -15.46
CA ASP A 46 -15.90 8.90 -16.19
C ASP A 46 -14.74 8.54 -15.25
N ALA A 47 -14.02 7.48 -15.61
CA ALA A 47 -12.76 7.12 -14.97
C ALA A 47 -11.70 8.17 -15.32
N HIS A 48 -11.25 8.95 -14.35
CA HIS A 48 -10.14 9.91 -14.53
C HIS A 48 -8.76 9.22 -14.53
N SER A 49 -8.75 7.92 -14.79
CA SER A 49 -7.61 7.03 -14.72
C SER A 49 -7.17 6.61 -16.12
N ALA A 50 -5.88 6.33 -16.29
CA ALA A 50 -5.33 5.71 -17.47
C ALA A 50 -5.78 4.25 -17.62
N PHE A 51 -6.36 3.65 -16.58
CA PHE A 51 -6.88 2.30 -16.59
C PHE A 51 -8.34 2.26 -17.03
N VAL A 52 -8.70 1.20 -17.78
CA VAL A 52 -10.10 0.85 -17.99
C VAL A 52 -10.78 0.53 -16.65
N PRO A 53 -12.11 0.72 -16.49
CA PRO A 53 -12.78 0.62 -15.19
C PRO A 53 -12.55 -0.70 -14.44
N VAL A 54 -12.54 -1.83 -15.16
CA VAL A 54 -12.26 -3.15 -14.56
C VAL A 54 -10.84 -3.21 -14.00
N ASP A 55 -9.86 -2.75 -14.76
CA ASP A 55 -8.45 -2.77 -14.35
C ASP A 55 -8.17 -1.78 -13.23
N TRP A 56 -8.85 -0.63 -13.22
CA TRP A 56 -8.81 0.28 -12.07
C TRP A 56 -9.26 -0.42 -10.80
N HIS A 57 -10.39 -1.14 -10.83
CA HIS A 57 -10.86 -1.88 -9.65
C HIS A 57 -9.91 -2.99 -9.22
N VAL A 58 -9.43 -3.81 -10.17
CA VAL A 58 -8.43 -4.85 -9.90
C VAL A 58 -7.19 -4.24 -9.24
N HIS A 59 -6.69 -3.13 -9.77
CA HIS A 59 -5.54 -2.42 -9.24
C HIS A 59 -5.80 -1.90 -7.82
N GLU A 60 -6.97 -1.29 -7.56
CA GLU A 60 -7.32 -0.78 -6.24
C GLU A 60 -7.45 -1.89 -5.19
N MET A 61 -7.91 -3.09 -5.56
CA MET A 61 -7.99 -4.23 -4.65
C MET A 61 -6.62 -4.88 -4.39
N LEU A 62 -5.82 -5.08 -5.45
CA LEU A 62 -4.53 -5.78 -5.37
C LEU A 62 -3.38 -4.91 -4.87
N PHE A 63 -3.33 -3.64 -5.27
CA PHE A 63 -2.20 -2.75 -5.00
C PHE A 63 -2.57 -1.57 -4.09
N GLY A 64 -3.86 -1.31 -3.86
CA GLY A 64 -4.33 -0.33 -2.89
C GLY A 64 -4.66 -0.95 -1.54
N TYR A 65 -5.73 -1.74 -1.53
CA TYR A 65 -6.27 -2.36 -0.34
C TYR A 65 -5.32 -3.39 0.27
N LEU A 66 -4.90 -4.40 -0.51
CA LEU A 66 -4.08 -5.49 0.00
C LEU A 66 -2.75 -5.00 0.62
N PRO A 67 -1.99 -4.07 0.00
CA PRO A 67 -0.80 -3.48 0.61
C PRO A 67 -1.06 -2.68 1.87
N ALA A 68 -2.21 -1.99 1.97
CA ALA A 68 -2.59 -1.30 3.21
C ALA A 68 -2.73 -2.31 4.35
N ILE A 69 -3.51 -3.38 4.14
CA ILE A 69 -3.71 -4.42 5.16
C ILE A 69 -2.40 -5.15 5.47
N ALA A 70 -1.61 -5.51 4.46
CA ALA A 70 -0.30 -6.12 4.66
C ALA A 70 0.62 -5.21 5.49
N THR A 71 0.65 -3.90 5.22
CA THR A 71 1.45 -2.94 5.97
C THR A 71 0.98 -2.82 7.42
N GLY A 72 -0.33 -2.72 7.67
CA GLY A 72 -0.87 -2.70 9.02
C GLY A 72 -0.50 -3.95 9.83
N PHE A 73 -0.53 -5.13 9.19
CA PHE A 73 -0.09 -6.39 9.78
C PHE A 73 1.43 -6.39 10.05
N LEU A 74 2.25 -6.03 9.07
CA LEU A 74 3.71 -6.07 9.17
C LEU A 74 4.25 -5.11 10.22
N LEU A 75 3.73 -3.89 10.28
CA LEU A 75 4.11 -2.91 11.30
C LEU A 75 3.70 -3.34 12.72
N THR A 76 2.84 -4.35 12.84
CA THR A 76 2.50 -5.00 14.11
C THR A 76 3.34 -6.25 14.37
N ALA A 77 3.60 -7.04 13.35
CA ALA A 77 4.30 -8.32 13.47
C ALA A 77 5.82 -8.13 13.65
N ILE A 78 6.44 -7.24 12.87
CA ILE A 78 7.90 -7.02 12.87
C ILE A 78 8.43 -6.60 14.25
N PRO A 79 7.81 -5.65 14.98
CA PRO A 79 8.23 -5.32 16.34
C PRO A 79 8.19 -6.54 17.28
N ASN A 80 7.18 -7.39 17.16
CA ASN A 80 7.07 -8.61 17.96
C ASN A 80 8.17 -9.63 17.63
N TRP A 81 8.60 -9.72 16.37
CA TRP A 81 9.66 -10.62 15.92
C TRP A 81 11.06 -10.13 16.29
N THR A 82 11.27 -8.82 16.27
CA THR A 82 12.58 -8.19 16.39
C THR A 82 12.86 -7.63 17.78
N GLY A 83 11.83 -7.51 18.63
CA GLY A 83 11.92 -6.86 19.94
C GLY A 83 12.13 -5.34 19.87
N ARG A 84 12.06 -4.77 18.66
CA ARG A 84 12.25 -3.33 18.43
C ARG A 84 10.96 -2.57 18.69
N LEU A 85 11.09 -1.26 18.87
CA LEU A 85 9.92 -0.40 19.05
C LEU A 85 9.13 -0.32 17.73
N PRO A 86 7.78 -0.31 17.78
CA PRO A 86 6.98 -0.15 16.59
C PRO A 86 7.18 1.21 15.93
N VAL A 87 6.89 1.27 14.64
CA VAL A 87 6.85 2.52 13.88
C VAL A 87 5.62 3.32 14.33
N GLN A 88 5.85 4.53 14.83
CA GLN A 88 4.84 5.42 15.41
C GLN A 88 5.09 6.87 15.01
N GLY A 89 4.03 7.70 15.00
CA GLY A 89 4.16 9.14 14.80
C GLY A 89 4.61 9.54 13.39
N PRO A 90 5.59 10.46 13.21
CA PRO A 90 5.93 11.02 11.91
C PRO A 90 6.34 10.00 10.82
N PRO A 91 7.18 8.98 11.10
CA PRO A 91 7.50 7.96 10.10
C PRO A 91 6.27 7.15 9.64
N LEU A 92 5.32 6.89 10.56
CA LEU A 92 4.06 6.23 10.20
C LEU A 92 3.18 7.14 9.34
N LEU A 93 3.10 8.42 9.68
CA LEU A 93 2.37 9.40 8.88
C LEU A 93 2.92 9.52 7.46
N ALA A 94 4.25 9.48 7.29
CA ALA A 94 4.88 9.51 5.96
C ALA A 94 4.43 8.33 5.09
N LEU A 95 4.37 7.11 5.65
CA LEU A 95 3.87 5.94 4.92
C LEU A 95 2.39 6.07 4.56
N VAL A 96 1.58 6.63 5.47
CA VAL A 96 0.15 6.88 5.21
C VAL A 96 -0.05 7.91 4.10
N ILE A 97 0.68 9.02 4.14
CA ILE A 97 0.61 10.06 3.09
C ILE A 97 1.04 9.49 1.75
N LEU A 98 2.13 8.72 1.72
CA LEU A 98 2.63 8.08 0.50
C LEU A 98 1.60 7.11 -0.10
N TRP A 99 0.94 6.32 0.75
CA TRP A 99 -0.13 5.43 0.31
C TRP A 99 -1.33 6.20 -0.27
N ILE A 100 -1.81 7.23 0.42
CA ILE A 100 -2.91 8.09 -0.06
C ILE A 100 -2.52 8.75 -1.39
N ALA A 101 -1.29 9.23 -1.51
CA ALA A 101 -0.78 9.84 -2.74
C ALA A 101 -0.80 8.86 -3.91
N GLY A 102 -0.43 7.58 -3.70
CA GLY A 102 -0.54 6.53 -4.73
C GLY A 102 -1.98 6.34 -5.21
N ARG A 103 -2.94 6.26 -4.28
CA ARG A 103 -4.36 6.12 -4.61
C ARG A 103 -4.90 7.30 -5.43
N ALA A 104 -4.56 8.52 -5.02
CA ALA A 104 -4.91 9.72 -5.76
C ALA A 104 -4.24 9.74 -7.14
N ALA A 105 -2.97 9.37 -7.23
CA ALA A 105 -2.23 9.35 -8.48
C ALA A 105 -2.80 8.36 -9.48
N VAL A 106 -3.24 7.17 -9.04
CA VAL A 106 -3.90 6.17 -9.88
C VAL A 106 -5.27 6.68 -10.36
N PHE A 107 -6.06 7.28 -9.46
CA PHE A 107 -7.38 7.81 -9.80
C PHE A 107 -7.31 8.96 -10.81
N PHE A 108 -6.27 9.81 -10.75
CA PHE A 108 -6.06 10.95 -11.66
C PHE A 108 -4.97 10.70 -12.72
N SER A 109 -4.63 9.44 -12.98
CA SER A 109 -3.51 9.09 -13.88
C SER A 109 -3.73 9.54 -15.33
N ALA A 110 -4.98 9.76 -15.76
CA ALA A 110 -5.26 10.37 -17.06
C ALA A 110 -4.80 11.84 -17.14
N ASN A 111 -4.76 12.55 -16.01
CA ASN A 111 -4.36 13.95 -15.94
C ASN A 111 -2.85 14.13 -15.71
N ILE A 112 -2.26 13.32 -14.82
CA ILE A 112 -0.84 13.47 -14.44
C ILE A 112 0.11 12.61 -15.29
N GLY A 113 -0.44 11.68 -16.09
CA GLY A 113 0.31 10.71 -16.87
C GLY A 113 0.57 9.41 -16.11
N TRP A 114 0.62 8.31 -16.85
CA TRP A 114 0.79 6.96 -16.29
C TRP A 114 2.15 6.77 -15.59
N GLU A 115 3.23 7.39 -16.09
CA GLU A 115 4.57 7.29 -15.51
C GLU A 115 4.63 7.89 -14.09
N ALA A 116 4.07 9.09 -13.94
CA ALA A 116 3.99 9.76 -12.63
C ALA A 116 3.13 8.95 -11.65
N ALA A 117 2.00 8.43 -12.13
CA ALA A 117 1.13 7.56 -11.33
C ALA A 117 1.87 6.28 -10.87
N ALA A 118 2.55 5.60 -11.80
CA ALA A 118 3.30 4.38 -11.52
C ALA A 118 4.40 4.61 -10.48
N VAL A 119 5.18 5.69 -10.62
CA VAL A 119 6.28 6.02 -9.69
C VAL A 119 5.73 6.29 -8.28
N ILE A 120 4.69 7.13 -8.16
CA ILE A 120 4.11 7.47 -6.86
C ILE A 120 3.48 6.24 -6.21
N ASP A 121 2.79 5.42 -7.01
CA ASP A 121 2.07 4.26 -6.49
C ASP A 121 3.01 3.13 -6.02
N VAL A 122 4.00 2.79 -6.83
CA VAL A 122 5.00 1.76 -6.50
C VAL A 122 5.89 2.21 -5.33
N ALA A 123 6.13 3.51 -5.17
CA ALA A 123 6.95 4.06 -4.09
C ALA A 123 6.46 3.64 -2.70
N PHE A 124 5.15 3.48 -2.49
CA PHE A 124 4.61 2.99 -1.23
C PHE A 124 5.12 1.58 -0.89
N LEU A 125 5.01 0.63 -1.82
CA LEU A 125 5.46 -0.75 -1.61
C LEU A 125 6.97 -0.83 -1.41
N LEU A 126 7.74 -0.01 -2.14
CA LEU A 126 9.19 0.08 -1.95
C LEU A 126 9.54 0.64 -0.56
N ALA A 127 8.84 1.68 -0.09
CA ALA A 127 9.05 2.27 1.21
C ALA A 127 8.72 1.29 2.35
N VAL A 128 7.62 0.55 2.24
CA VAL A 128 7.23 -0.49 3.20
C VAL A 128 8.26 -1.62 3.20
N THR A 129 8.69 -2.07 2.03
CA THR A 129 9.71 -3.13 1.89
C THR A 129 11.03 -2.69 2.52
N ALA A 130 11.47 -1.46 2.26
CA ALA A 130 12.69 -0.90 2.85
C ALA A 130 12.59 -0.77 4.37
N ALA A 131 11.46 -0.28 4.90
CA ALA A 131 11.22 -0.18 6.33
C ALA A 131 11.22 -1.56 7.00
N ALA A 132 10.52 -2.53 6.41
CA ALA A 132 10.49 -3.90 6.91
C ALA A 132 11.88 -4.55 6.89
N ALA A 133 12.60 -4.41 5.77
CA ALA A 133 13.94 -4.96 5.61
C ALA A 133 14.90 -4.40 6.65
N ARG A 134 14.89 -3.06 6.83
CA ARG A 134 15.71 -2.39 7.84
C ARG A 134 15.44 -2.94 9.24
N GLU A 135 14.19 -2.98 9.66
CA GLU A 135 13.85 -3.41 11.02
C GLU A 135 14.18 -4.90 11.26
N ILE A 136 13.99 -5.77 10.26
CA ILE A 136 14.32 -7.20 10.36
C ILE A 136 15.84 -7.43 10.39
N VAL A 137 16.60 -6.76 9.52
CA VAL A 137 18.07 -6.88 9.44
C VAL A 137 18.71 -6.34 10.71
N VAL A 138 18.32 -5.15 11.15
CA VAL A 138 18.85 -4.55 12.39
C VAL A 138 18.41 -5.36 13.62
N GLY A 139 17.20 -5.92 13.59
CA GLY A 139 16.72 -6.88 14.59
C GLY A 139 17.36 -8.27 14.51
N ARG A 140 18.24 -8.52 13.54
CA ARG A 140 18.91 -9.81 13.28
C ARG A 140 17.96 -11.00 13.19
N ASN A 141 16.71 -10.78 12.76
CA ASN A 141 15.72 -11.85 12.63
C ASN A 141 15.70 -12.42 11.20
N TRP A 142 16.78 -13.12 10.84
CA TRP A 142 16.99 -13.68 9.49
C TRP A 142 15.87 -14.62 9.04
N ARG A 143 15.26 -15.36 9.99
CA ARG A 143 14.16 -16.29 9.72
C ARG A 143 12.95 -15.60 9.07
N ASN A 144 12.71 -14.34 9.41
CA ASN A 144 11.55 -13.59 8.93
C ASN A 144 11.84 -12.71 7.71
N LEU A 145 13.06 -12.69 7.18
CA LEU A 145 13.37 -11.96 5.94
C LEU A 145 12.57 -12.43 4.73
N LYS A 146 12.11 -13.69 4.74
CA LYS A 146 11.24 -14.25 3.70
C LYS A 146 9.95 -13.44 3.48
N VAL A 147 9.53 -12.61 4.44
CA VAL A 147 8.37 -11.72 4.28
C VAL A 147 8.61 -10.60 3.26
N LEU A 148 9.87 -10.31 2.93
CA LEU A 148 10.21 -9.34 1.88
C LEU A 148 9.94 -9.90 0.48
N LEU A 149 9.92 -11.22 0.31
CA LEU A 149 9.65 -11.86 -0.98
C LEU A 149 8.25 -11.49 -1.52
N PRO A 150 7.14 -11.72 -0.79
CA PRO A 150 5.82 -11.33 -1.29
C PRO A 150 5.70 -9.81 -1.49
N LEU A 151 6.37 -8.98 -0.69
CA LEU A 151 6.37 -7.52 -0.91
C LEU A 151 7.10 -7.11 -2.18
N ALA A 152 8.24 -7.74 -2.46
CA ALA A 152 9.01 -7.50 -3.68
C ALA A 152 8.24 -7.96 -4.91
N VAL A 153 7.62 -9.16 -4.85
CA VAL A 153 6.75 -9.66 -5.92
C VAL A 153 5.59 -8.69 -6.15
N LEU A 154 4.93 -8.22 -5.09
CA LEU A 154 3.82 -7.28 -5.20
C LEU A 154 4.26 -5.92 -5.77
N ALA A 155 5.44 -5.43 -5.42
CA ALA A 155 6.00 -4.20 -5.98
C ALA A 155 6.33 -4.33 -7.47
N CYS A 156 6.95 -5.46 -7.87
CA CYS A 156 7.23 -5.77 -9.27
C CYS A 156 5.95 -5.96 -10.08
N ALA A 157 4.96 -6.68 -9.53
CA ALA A 157 3.66 -6.88 -10.15
C ALA A 157 2.92 -5.54 -10.33
N ASN A 158 2.99 -4.64 -9.35
CA ASN A 158 2.42 -3.30 -9.47
C ASN A 158 3.09 -2.51 -10.62
N GLY A 159 4.42 -2.44 -10.65
CA GLY A 159 5.12 -1.77 -11.74
C GLY A 159 4.82 -2.38 -13.11
N ALA A 160 4.75 -3.71 -13.19
CA ALA A 160 4.37 -4.41 -14.41
C ALA A 160 2.92 -4.11 -14.81
N PHE A 161 2.01 -3.96 -13.87
CA PHE A 161 0.61 -3.60 -14.12
C PHE A 161 0.48 -2.24 -14.82
N HIS A 162 1.17 -1.21 -14.32
CA HIS A 162 1.17 0.12 -14.95
C HIS A 162 1.73 0.07 -16.38
N VAL A 163 2.82 -0.67 -16.59
CA VAL A 163 3.46 -0.81 -17.91
C VAL A 163 2.57 -1.60 -18.87
N GLU A 164 2.00 -2.72 -18.44
CA GLU A 164 1.14 -3.57 -19.26
C GLU A 164 -0.14 -2.82 -19.66
N ALA A 165 -0.82 -2.21 -18.69
CA ALA A 165 -2.03 -1.45 -18.95
C ALA A 165 -1.78 -0.28 -19.91
N HIS A 166 -0.61 0.38 -19.85
CA HIS A 166 -0.26 1.42 -20.81
C HIS A 166 0.02 0.87 -22.22
N LEU A 167 0.80 -0.21 -22.33
CA LEU A 167 1.22 -0.76 -23.63
C LEU A 167 0.10 -1.53 -24.33
N GLN A 168 -0.76 -2.20 -23.58
CA GLN A 168 -1.77 -3.14 -24.10
C GLN A 168 -3.21 -2.65 -23.89
N GLY A 169 -3.42 -1.58 -23.12
CA GLY A 169 -4.75 -1.09 -22.73
C GLY A 169 -5.44 -1.94 -21.65
N THR A 170 -4.85 -3.07 -21.26
CA THR A 170 -5.36 -4.00 -20.24
C THR A 170 -4.20 -4.67 -19.47
N SER A 171 -4.51 -5.35 -18.37
CA SER A 171 -3.55 -5.94 -17.41
C SER A 171 -3.65 -7.47 -17.29
N ASP A 172 -3.91 -8.16 -18.40
CA ASP A 172 -4.28 -9.58 -18.41
C ASP A 172 -3.29 -10.52 -17.71
N ILE A 173 -1.98 -10.23 -17.81
CA ILE A 173 -0.89 -11.06 -17.27
C ILE A 173 -0.51 -10.57 -15.87
N SER A 174 -0.24 -9.28 -15.69
CA SER A 174 0.30 -8.72 -14.44
C SER A 174 -0.66 -8.90 -13.26
N ARG A 175 -1.97 -8.90 -13.49
CA ARG A 175 -2.98 -9.16 -12.43
C ARG A 175 -2.99 -10.58 -11.87
N ARG A 176 -2.25 -11.51 -12.49
CA ARG A 176 -2.14 -12.93 -12.08
C ARG A 176 -0.83 -13.26 -11.35
N LEU A 177 0.08 -12.29 -11.25
CA LEU A 177 1.36 -12.40 -10.52
C LEU A 177 1.15 -12.18 -9.02
#